data_AF-A0A6P0HYN3-F1
#
_entry.id   AF-A0A6P0HYN3-F1
#
_cell.length_a   1.000
_cell.length_b   1.000
_cell.length_c   1.000
_cell.angle_alpha   90.00
_cell.angle_beta   90.00
_cell.angle_gamma   90.00
#
_symmetry.space_group_name_H-M   'P 1'
#
loop_
_entity.id
_entity.type
_entity.pdbx_description
1 polymer ?
#
loop_
_entity_poly.entity_id
_entity_poly.type
_entity_poly.pdbx_seq_one_letter_code
_entity_poly.pdbx_strand_id
1 'polypeptide(L)'
;MINCYYKKLTPLLLASLYSSSVTISFAALVFPERAYGQIPSSNNSQQNISQLKAPSIGSPPLNPNFDSDPELRLRRYLLGPGDQISIQVQRFPDLNVATSIGPEGTIQMPLVGTVLLQDFTILEAIEKITSELNKFIINPEVSISLVVQRPVRVTIAGEITRPGYYPVGGNYQISDALSAAGGTTFTADLRNVEVRRTLADGSVVSQVVNILTPLQMGGSPPNLRLEDGDVVIVPYQTSIVAQDSDRELLTNYSQAGPLPAGIVTVNGEVERPGYYQANQVSSALLASGGASLTADLRNILVRRKLSDGSVVEETIDLYTPLQNSTELPNILLKDGDAVIVPRLQPGSDLGYDRDLVGKSTLSAPQITIRIFSSPNDTLATTSLPNGSRLIDILNGIALESADLEAINLIRFDRETKKIVRRELNGKDAIFGDASQNILLQNEDIVVIDRTWIDNINYLFEKYTLPIRSSLEFVLFFRSLQQDTSNVFFGGGSGNNRNNNRNNN
;
A
#
# COMPACT_ATOMS: atom_id res chain seq x y z
N MET A 1 28.64 -44.12 -51.14
CA MET A 1 29.38 -43.22 -52.05
C MET A 1 28.46 -42.04 -52.37
N ILE A 2 28.87 -40.76 -52.40
CA ILE A 2 30.18 -40.13 -52.14
C ILE A 2 29.95 -38.66 -51.71
N ASN A 3 30.79 -38.19 -50.79
CA ASN A 3 31.25 -36.83 -50.43
C ASN A 3 30.36 -35.56 -50.36
N CYS A 4 30.64 -34.86 -49.25
CA CYS A 4 30.46 -33.45 -48.92
C CYS A 4 31.29 -32.45 -49.77
N TYR A 5 31.25 -31.18 -49.33
CA TYR A 5 32.16 -30.05 -49.61
C TYR A 5 32.06 -29.33 -50.97
N TYR A 6 31.69 -28.03 -50.96
CA TYR A 6 32.71 -26.96 -50.84
C TYR A 6 32.11 -25.58 -50.46
N LYS A 7 32.99 -24.63 -50.10
CA LYS A 7 32.72 -23.28 -49.60
C LYS A 7 33.30 -22.22 -50.56
N LYS A 8 32.63 -21.05 -50.67
CA LYS A 8 33.02 -19.74 -51.26
C LYS A 8 32.28 -19.33 -52.54
N LEU A 9 31.66 -18.14 -52.51
CA LEU A 9 31.64 -17.17 -53.61
C LEU A 9 31.39 -15.73 -53.10
N THR A 10 31.87 -14.74 -53.87
CA THR A 10 31.91 -13.28 -53.62
C THR A 10 30.62 -12.56 -54.07
N PRO A 11 30.32 -11.29 -53.71
CA PRO A 11 30.93 -10.01 -54.18
C PRO A 11 31.24 -9.02 -53.04
N LEU A 12 31.82 -7.81 -53.17
CA LEU A 12 32.42 -7.01 -54.27
C LEU A 12 31.51 -6.20 -55.23
N LEU A 13 31.12 -4.96 -54.83
CA LEU A 13 30.94 -3.70 -55.61
C LEU A 13 30.34 -2.62 -54.65
N LEU A 14 31.07 -1.54 -54.32
CA LEU A 14 31.03 -0.19 -54.93
C LEU A 14 29.68 0.56 -54.85
N ALA A 15 29.63 1.57 -53.97
CA ALA A 15 28.88 2.80 -54.17
C ALA A 15 29.57 3.97 -53.45
N SER A 16 30.00 4.95 -54.24
CA SER A 16 30.41 6.30 -53.83
C SER A 16 29.16 7.13 -53.41
N LEU A 17 29.20 8.35 -52.83
CA LEU A 17 30.17 9.44 -52.85
C LEU A 17 29.79 10.50 -51.77
N TYR A 18 30.61 11.54 -51.65
CA TYR A 18 30.41 12.85 -51.00
C TYR A 18 30.76 13.06 -49.51
N SER A 19 31.74 13.96 -49.37
CA SER A 19 32.35 14.51 -48.17
C SER A 19 31.80 15.89 -47.82
N SER A 20 31.68 16.19 -46.53
CA SER A 20 31.73 17.57 -46.02
C SER A 20 32.38 17.57 -44.64
N SER A 21 33.66 17.91 -44.58
CA SER A 21 34.45 18.04 -43.36
C SER A 21 34.27 19.42 -42.73
N VAL A 22 33.94 19.47 -41.43
CA VAL A 22 34.07 20.68 -40.60
C VAL A 22 35.06 20.40 -39.48
N THR A 23 36.22 21.03 -39.56
CA THR A 23 37.26 21.03 -38.53
C THR A 23 37.10 22.27 -37.64
N ILE A 24 37.02 22.07 -36.31
CA ILE A 24 37.15 23.16 -35.34
C ILE A 24 38.35 22.87 -34.46
N SER A 25 39.35 23.76 -34.49
CA SER A 25 40.58 23.63 -33.73
C SER A 25 40.37 23.85 -32.24
N PHE A 26 40.91 22.95 -31.41
CA PHE A 26 41.11 23.21 -29.99
C PHE A 26 42.42 24.00 -29.80
N ALA A 27 42.33 25.24 -29.33
CA ALA A 27 43.48 26.03 -28.91
C ALA A 27 43.69 25.86 -27.40
N ALA A 28 44.84 25.31 -27.00
CA ALA A 28 45.23 25.21 -25.61
C ALA A 28 45.82 26.55 -25.11
N LEU A 29 45.27 27.11 -24.04
CA LEU A 29 45.84 28.26 -23.34
C LEU A 29 46.58 27.79 -22.08
N VAL A 30 47.88 28.07 -22.06
CA VAL A 30 48.78 27.79 -20.92
C VAL A 30 48.75 28.99 -19.96
N PHE A 31 48.56 28.72 -18.67
CA PHE A 31 48.79 29.69 -17.59
C PHE A 31 49.85 29.16 -16.62
N PRO A 32 50.83 29.98 -16.18
CA PRO A 32 51.91 29.53 -15.32
C PRO A 32 51.55 29.54 -13.83
N GLU A 33 52.13 28.60 -13.08
CA GLU A 33 52.06 28.54 -11.62
C GLU A 33 52.75 29.73 -10.94
N ARG A 34 52.21 30.16 -9.78
CA ARG A 34 52.94 31.00 -8.82
C ARG A 34 52.71 30.55 -7.38
N ALA A 35 53.79 29.99 -6.82
CA ALA A 35 54.23 29.97 -5.42
C ALA A 35 53.18 30.05 -4.27
N TYR A 36 53.18 29.00 -3.45
CA TYR A 36 52.67 29.06 -2.07
C TYR A 36 53.49 30.02 -1.21
N GLY A 37 52.81 30.87 -0.44
CA GLY A 37 53.37 31.64 0.66
C GLY A 37 52.52 31.46 1.92
N GLN A 38 53.13 31.01 3.02
CA GLN A 38 52.44 30.83 4.30
C GLN A 38 52.14 32.17 4.98
N ILE A 39 50.97 32.29 5.61
CA ILE A 39 50.61 33.41 6.49
C ILE A 39 50.36 32.83 7.90
N PRO A 40 50.89 33.44 8.98
CA PRO A 40 50.93 32.82 10.30
C PRO A 40 49.65 32.98 11.10
N SER A 41 49.48 32.08 12.07
CA SER A 41 48.40 32.09 13.06
C SER A 41 48.49 33.32 13.98
N SER A 42 47.36 34.02 14.16
CA SER A 42 47.15 34.90 15.32
C SER A 42 45.78 34.64 15.94
N ASN A 43 45.75 34.52 17.27
CA ASN A 43 44.55 34.21 18.04
C ASN A 43 43.69 35.45 18.32
N ASN A 44 42.43 35.19 18.67
CA ASN A 44 41.50 36.06 19.40
C ASN A 44 40.91 37.27 18.66
N SER A 45 39.73 37.05 18.06
CA SER A 45 38.50 37.70 18.57
C SER A 45 37.25 36.96 18.08
N GLN A 46 36.55 36.30 19.00
CA GLN A 46 35.21 35.77 18.74
C GLN A 46 34.19 36.91 18.70
N GLN A 47 33.84 37.42 17.52
CA GLN A 47 32.60 38.17 17.32
C GLN A 47 31.88 37.74 16.04
N ASN A 48 31.06 36.69 16.22
CA ASN A 48 29.72 36.51 15.65
C ASN A 48 29.41 37.27 14.34
N ILE A 49 29.81 36.70 13.20
CA ILE A 49 29.22 37.02 11.89
C ILE A 49 28.52 35.77 11.38
N SER A 50 27.31 35.54 11.88
CA SER A 50 26.37 34.62 11.24
C SER A 50 26.05 35.18 9.85
N GLN A 51 26.65 34.60 8.80
CA GLN A 51 26.46 35.06 7.43
C GLN A 51 24.99 34.92 7.03
N LEU A 52 24.38 36.03 6.62
CA LEU A 52 23.03 36.04 6.07
C LEU A 52 23.01 35.23 4.76
N LYS A 53 22.57 33.98 4.85
CA LYS A 53 22.05 33.27 3.68
C LYS A 53 20.75 33.95 3.31
N ALA A 54 20.71 34.57 2.13
CA ALA A 54 19.50 35.25 1.65
C ALA A 54 18.31 34.26 1.68
N PRO A 55 17.16 34.63 2.27
CA PRO A 55 15.99 33.78 2.21
C PRO A 55 15.57 33.63 0.75
N SER A 56 15.39 32.38 0.31
CA SER A 56 14.74 32.07 -0.95
C SER A 56 13.38 32.76 -0.97
N ILE A 57 13.17 33.66 -1.93
CA ILE A 57 11.91 34.38 -2.11
C ILE A 57 10.87 33.35 -2.56
N GLY A 58 10.20 32.73 -1.59
CA GLY A 58 8.84 32.25 -1.78
C GLY A 58 7.93 33.43 -2.13
N SER A 59 6.76 33.13 -2.71
CA SER A 59 5.76 34.10 -3.13
C SER A 59 5.57 35.23 -2.10
N PRO A 60 5.39 36.49 -2.54
CA PRO A 60 5.18 37.61 -1.62
C PRO A 60 4.03 37.26 -0.65
N PRO A 61 4.20 37.51 0.68
CA PRO A 61 3.18 37.18 1.64
C PRO A 61 1.87 37.91 1.32
N LEU A 62 0.76 37.24 1.63
CA LEU A 62 -0.59 37.61 1.27
C LEU A 62 -1.07 38.85 2.06
N ASN A 63 -0.53 40.02 1.71
CA ASN A 63 -0.72 41.34 2.36
C ASN A 63 -0.08 41.43 3.77
N PRO A 64 0.46 42.59 4.23
CA PRO A 64 1.15 42.70 5.52
C PRO A 64 0.19 42.84 6.72
N ASN A 65 -1.02 42.29 6.63
CA ASN A 65 -2.02 42.24 7.71
C ASN A 65 -1.90 40.98 8.60
N PHE A 66 -0.78 40.25 8.49
CA PHE A 66 -0.38 39.20 9.45
C PHE A 66 0.09 39.78 10.80
N ASP A 67 -0.66 40.72 11.36
CA ASP A 67 -0.46 41.15 12.75
C ASP A 67 -0.93 40.02 13.69
N SER A 68 0.02 39.48 14.47
CA SER A 68 -0.29 38.59 15.59
C SER A 68 -1.02 39.30 16.73
N ASP A 69 -1.01 40.63 16.73
CA ASP A 69 -1.70 41.49 17.69
C ASP A 69 -3.22 41.55 17.44
N PRO A 70 -4.07 41.10 18.39
CA PRO A 70 -5.53 41.19 18.25
C PRO A 70 -6.08 42.62 18.23
N GLU A 71 -5.41 43.61 18.84
CA GLU A 71 -5.89 45.00 18.82
C GLU A 71 -5.76 45.63 17.44
N LEU A 72 -4.63 45.44 16.77
CA LEU A 72 -4.40 45.98 15.42
C LEU A 72 -5.38 45.40 14.41
N ARG A 73 -5.80 44.14 14.59
CA ARG A 73 -6.81 43.46 13.78
C ARG A 73 -8.20 44.05 13.97
N LEU A 74 -8.62 44.32 15.22
CA LEU A 74 -9.88 45.00 15.51
C LEU A 74 -9.94 46.42 14.92
N ARG A 75 -8.81 47.14 14.92
CA ARG A 75 -8.73 48.50 14.33
C ARG A 75 -8.83 48.50 12.80
N ARG A 76 -8.37 47.44 12.12
CA ARG A 76 -8.46 47.28 10.66
C ARG A 76 -9.70 46.50 10.21
N TYR A 77 -10.58 46.09 11.12
CA TYR A 77 -11.80 45.35 10.79
C TYR A 77 -12.81 46.27 10.08
N LEU A 78 -13.27 45.86 8.89
CA LEU A 78 -14.30 46.56 8.13
C LEU A 78 -15.70 46.04 8.52
N LEU A 79 -16.52 46.93 9.06
CA LEU A 79 -17.89 46.65 9.44
C LEU A 79 -18.76 46.33 8.22
N GLY A 80 -19.79 45.50 8.41
CA GLY A 80 -20.76 45.24 7.35
C GLY A 80 -21.95 44.39 7.80
N PRO A 81 -22.81 43.97 6.85
CA PRO A 81 -24.07 43.30 7.14
C PRO A 81 -23.93 42.08 8.06
N GLY A 82 -24.74 42.02 9.11
CA GLY A 82 -24.76 40.92 10.08
C GLY A 82 -23.82 41.08 11.29
N ASP A 83 -22.91 42.06 11.30
CA ASP A 83 -22.13 42.39 12.49
C ASP A 83 -23.02 43.01 13.58
N GLN A 84 -22.78 42.65 14.84
CA GLN A 84 -23.47 43.23 15.99
C GLN A 84 -22.57 44.23 16.70
N ILE A 85 -23.02 45.49 16.80
CA ILE A 85 -22.29 46.57 17.43
C ILE A 85 -23.07 47.15 18.62
N SER A 86 -22.32 47.60 19.62
CA SER A 86 -22.80 48.33 20.78
C SER A 86 -22.19 49.72 20.76
N ILE A 87 -23.04 50.72 20.55
CA ILE A 87 -22.72 52.15 20.50
C ILE A 87 -23.14 52.76 21.83
N GLN A 88 -22.21 53.41 22.51
CA GLN A 88 -22.46 54.15 23.73
C GLN A 88 -22.14 55.63 23.52
N VAL A 89 -23.05 56.51 23.93
CA VAL A 89 -22.86 57.96 23.88
C VAL A 89 -22.74 58.48 25.31
N GLN A 90 -21.52 58.86 25.68
CA GLN A 90 -21.22 59.30 27.05
C GLN A 90 -22.05 60.55 27.38
N ARG A 91 -22.61 60.58 28.60
CA ARG A 91 -23.59 61.57 29.09
C ARG A 91 -25.01 61.47 28.50
N PHE A 92 -25.26 60.62 27.49
CA PHE A 92 -26.57 60.51 26.82
C PHE A 92 -27.03 59.04 26.69
N PRO A 93 -27.44 58.39 27.80
CA PRO A 93 -27.79 56.97 27.79
C PRO A 93 -28.97 56.63 26.87
N ASP A 94 -29.87 57.58 26.63
CA ASP A 94 -31.03 57.43 25.73
C ASP A 94 -30.64 57.31 24.25
N LEU A 95 -29.37 57.58 23.91
CA LEU A 95 -28.81 57.44 22.56
C LEU A 95 -27.94 56.19 22.40
N ASN A 96 -27.83 55.35 23.44
CA ASN A 96 -27.11 54.07 23.38
C ASN A 96 -27.89 53.07 22.51
N VAL A 97 -27.19 52.37 21.61
CA VAL A 97 -27.80 51.41 20.69
C VAL A 97 -26.97 50.13 20.65
N ALA A 98 -27.60 48.99 20.90
CA ALA A 98 -27.05 47.67 20.59
C ALA A 98 -27.89 47.07 19.44
N THR A 99 -27.30 46.97 18.24
CA THR A 99 -28.00 46.51 17.04
C THR A 99 -27.07 45.72 16.11
N SER A 100 -27.64 44.86 15.28
CA SER A 100 -26.97 44.35 14.08
C SER A 100 -26.98 45.39 12.96
N ILE A 101 -25.93 45.41 12.15
CA ILE A 101 -25.89 46.11 10.86
C ILE A 101 -26.81 45.36 9.88
N GLY A 102 -27.75 46.08 9.27
CA GLY A 102 -28.73 45.53 8.35
C GLY A 102 -28.14 45.05 7.02
N PRO A 103 -28.93 44.35 6.17
CA PRO A 103 -28.51 43.91 4.84
C PRO A 103 -28.00 45.06 3.96
N GLU A 104 -28.60 46.24 4.11
CA GLU A 104 -28.25 47.47 3.40
C GLU A 104 -26.97 48.17 3.93
N GLY A 105 -26.20 47.52 4.81
CA GLY A 105 -24.99 48.10 5.43
C GLY A 105 -25.26 49.22 6.44
N THR A 106 -26.51 49.41 6.87
CA THR A 106 -26.97 50.53 7.71
C THR A 106 -27.40 50.10 9.11
N ILE A 107 -27.40 51.07 10.03
CA ILE A 107 -28.01 50.98 11.36
C ILE A 107 -29.09 52.06 11.55
N GLN A 108 -29.99 51.85 12.50
CA GLN A 108 -30.90 52.89 12.98
C GLN A 108 -30.35 53.49 14.28
N MET A 109 -30.23 54.81 14.35
CA MET A 109 -29.72 55.52 15.51
C MET A 109 -30.71 56.63 15.94
N PRO A 110 -31.00 56.79 17.25
CA PRO A 110 -31.80 57.89 17.75
C PRO A 110 -31.26 59.27 17.34
N LEU A 111 -32.16 60.22 17.09
CA LEU A 111 -31.93 61.57 16.55
C LEU A 111 -31.36 61.65 15.12
N VAL A 112 -30.41 60.78 14.75
CA VAL A 112 -29.74 60.78 13.44
C VAL A 112 -30.55 60.05 12.37
N GLY A 113 -31.27 58.98 12.74
CA GLY A 113 -31.94 58.08 11.81
C GLY A 113 -31.01 57.02 11.24
N THR A 114 -31.09 56.78 9.93
CA THR A 114 -30.33 55.71 9.25
C THR A 114 -28.89 56.15 8.96
N VAL A 115 -27.91 55.38 9.45
CA VAL A 115 -26.46 55.63 9.23
C VAL A 115 -25.84 54.45 8.48
N LEU A 116 -25.16 54.71 7.37
CA LEU A 116 -24.37 53.71 6.63
C LEU A 116 -23.03 53.49 7.35
N LEU A 117 -22.75 52.23 7.72
CA LEU A 117 -21.52 51.81 8.39
C LEU A 117 -20.76 50.70 7.65
N GLN A 118 -21.29 50.20 6.52
CA GLN A 118 -20.58 49.25 5.68
C GLN A 118 -19.23 49.80 5.21
N ASP A 119 -18.22 48.92 5.18
CA ASP A 119 -16.85 49.14 4.71
C ASP A 119 -16.07 50.24 5.48
N PHE A 120 -16.60 50.69 6.62
CA PHE A 120 -15.89 51.54 7.57
C PHE A 120 -15.18 50.72 8.65
N THR A 121 -14.01 51.18 9.07
CA THR A 121 -13.38 50.73 10.32
C THR A 121 -14.15 51.23 11.54
N ILE A 122 -13.89 50.64 12.71
CA ILE A 122 -14.48 51.09 13.99
C ILE A 122 -14.17 52.57 14.27
N LEU A 123 -12.97 53.05 13.89
CA LEU A 123 -12.56 54.44 14.10
C LEU A 123 -13.31 55.40 13.19
N GLU A 124 -13.40 55.11 11.89
CA GLU A 124 -14.15 55.92 10.94
C GLU A 124 -15.66 55.92 11.25
N ALA A 125 -16.19 54.79 11.75
CA ALA A 125 -17.56 54.71 12.25
C ALA A 125 -17.80 55.62 13.47
N ILE A 126 -16.84 55.69 14.42
CA ILE A 126 -16.91 56.64 15.55
C ILE A 126 -16.92 58.08 15.03
N GLU A 127 -16.00 58.44 14.13
CA GLU A 127 -15.93 59.80 13.55
C GLU A 127 -17.22 60.15 12.81
N LYS A 128 -17.74 59.23 11.99
CA LYS A 128 -18.97 59.39 11.22
C LYS A 128 -20.16 59.63 12.15
N ILE A 129 -20.41 58.75 13.14
CA ILE A 129 -21.52 58.90 14.08
C ILE A 129 -21.38 60.17 14.92
N THR A 130 -20.17 60.50 15.38
CA THR A 130 -19.90 61.74 16.13
C THR A 130 -20.26 62.97 15.29
N SER A 131 -19.89 62.99 14.00
CA SER A 131 -20.20 64.10 13.09
C SER A 131 -21.71 64.29 12.83
N GLU A 132 -22.48 63.20 12.81
CA GLU A 132 -23.94 63.25 12.64
C GLU A 132 -24.65 63.67 13.93
N LEU A 133 -24.23 63.14 15.09
CA LEU A 133 -24.78 63.53 16.40
C LEU A 133 -24.49 64.99 16.76
N ASN A 134 -23.35 65.54 16.35
CA ASN A 134 -22.96 66.93 16.68
C ASN A 134 -23.90 67.99 16.06
N LYS A 135 -24.83 67.58 15.17
CA LYS A 135 -25.92 68.41 14.64
C LYS A 135 -27.08 68.60 15.64
N PHE A 136 -27.18 67.73 16.64
CA PHE A 136 -28.30 67.67 17.60
C PHE A 136 -27.85 67.87 19.05
N ILE A 137 -26.62 67.47 19.40
CA ILE A 137 -26.05 67.58 20.74
C ILE A 137 -24.62 68.12 20.68
N ILE A 138 -24.21 68.93 21.68
CA ILE A 138 -22.90 69.57 21.70
C ILE A 138 -21.85 68.60 22.29
N ASN A 139 -20.76 68.38 21.55
CA ASN A 139 -19.62 67.56 21.97
C ASN A 139 -20.02 66.15 22.46
N PRO A 140 -20.67 65.32 21.61
CA PRO A 140 -20.89 63.92 21.91
C PRO A 140 -19.56 63.16 21.97
N GLU A 141 -19.37 62.37 23.02
CA GLU A 141 -18.30 61.38 23.11
C GLU A 141 -18.92 60.01 22.80
N VAL A 142 -18.54 59.42 21.66
CA VAL A 142 -19.10 58.15 21.17
C VAL A 142 -18.05 57.06 21.29
N SER A 143 -18.42 55.90 21.83
CA SER A 143 -17.65 54.67 21.74
C SER A 143 -18.45 53.60 21.01
N ILE A 144 -17.76 52.80 20.19
CA ILE A 144 -18.35 51.68 19.45
C ILE A 144 -17.54 50.44 19.78
N SER A 145 -18.24 49.36 20.12
CA SER A 145 -17.65 48.04 20.34
C SER A 145 -18.33 47.00 19.46
N LEU A 146 -17.52 46.12 18.86
CA LEU A 146 -18.00 45.00 18.05
C LEU A 146 -18.28 43.81 18.98
N VAL A 147 -19.57 43.49 19.15
CA VAL A 147 -20.05 42.48 20.11
C VAL A 147 -19.98 41.08 19.49
N VAL A 148 -20.42 40.94 18.24
CA VAL A 148 -20.37 39.69 17.47
C VAL A 148 -19.95 40.00 16.04
N GLN A 149 -18.90 39.35 15.56
CA GLN A 149 -18.52 39.35 14.14
C GLN A 149 -19.43 38.40 13.35
N ARG A 150 -19.84 38.83 12.15
CA ARG A 150 -20.60 38.01 11.21
C ARG A 150 -19.88 36.69 10.90
N PRO A 151 -20.59 35.56 10.73
CA PRO A 151 -19.99 34.34 10.24
C PRO A 151 -19.56 34.52 8.78
N VAL A 152 -18.32 34.17 8.48
CA VAL A 152 -17.78 34.14 7.12
C VAL A 152 -18.06 32.78 6.49
N ARG A 153 -18.26 32.75 5.17
CA ARG A 153 -18.51 31.54 4.39
C ARG A 153 -17.23 31.15 3.67
N VAL A 154 -16.68 30.01 4.07
CA VAL A 154 -15.50 29.42 3.44
C VAL A 154 -15.90 28.22 2.59
N THR A 155 -15.24 28.06 1.45
CA THR A 155 -15.43 26.90 0.57
C THR A 155 -14.34 25.89 0.86
N ILE A 156 -14.70 24.63 1.11
CA ILE A 156 -13.78 23.59 1.51
C ILE A 156 -13.85 22.45 0.47
N ALA A 157 -12.73 22.16 -0.19
CA ALA A 157 -12.67 21.27 -1.35
C ALA A 157 -11.40 20.42 -1.40
N GLY A 158 -11.42 19.37 -2.24
CA GLY A 158 -10.33 18.41 -2.38
C GLY A 158 -10.49 17.19 -1.47
N GLU A 159 -9.38 16.70 -0.94
CA GLU A 159 -9.26 15.45 -0.19
C GLU A 159 -9.80 15.56 1.26
N ILE A 160 -11.11 15.77 1.38
CA ILE A 160 -11.79 16.14 2.62
C ILE A 160 -13.05 15.29 2.81
N THR A 161 -13.37 14.92 4.05
CA THR A 161 -14.48 13.98 4.34
C THR A 161 -15.85 14.49 3.88
N ARG A 162 -16.10 15.80 3.96
CA ARG A 162 -17.30 16.46 3.43
C ARG A 162 -16.92 17.77 2.73
N PRO A 163 -16.71 17.78 1.41
CA PRO A 163 -16.50 19.03 0.68
C PRO A 163 -17.80 19.85 0.63
N GLY A 164 -17.69 21.19 0.68
CA GLY A 164 -18.86 22.07 0.68
C GLY A 164 -18.60 23.48 1.23
N TYR A 165 -19.67 24.22 1.45
CA TYR A 165 -19.64 25.56 2.07
C TYR A 165 -19.84 25.46 3.57
N TYR A 166 -18.96 26.09 4.34
CA TYR A 166 -18.99 26.08 5.80
C TYR A 166 -19.12 27.51 6.35
N PRO A 167 -20.17 27.82 7.13
CA PRO A 167 -20.21 29.06 7.90
C PRO A 167 -19.28 28.91 9.10
N VAL A 168 -18.20 29.68 9.13
CA VAL A 168 -17.28 29.76 10.27
C VAL A 168 -17.39 31.15 10.91
N GLY A 169 -17.52 31.21 12.24
CA GLY A 169 -17.54 32.47 12.98
C GLY A 169 -16.27 33.34 12.82
N GLY A 170 -16.35 34.60 13.22
CA GLY A 170 -15.30 35.61 13.01
C GLY A 170 -13.99 35.45 13.81
N ASN A 171 -13.50 34.24 14.10
CA ASN A 171 -12.11 34.03 14.55
C ASN A 171 -11.52 32.65 14.24
N TYR A 172 -12.11 31.89 13.31
CA TYR A 172 -11.67 30.52 13.06
C TYR A 172 -10.45 30.43 12.14
N GLN A 173 -9.64 29.41 12.42
CA GLN A 173 -8.40 29.08 11.73
C GLN A 173 -8.66 27.96 10.71
N ILE A 174 -7.69 27.73 9.83
CA ILE A 174 -7.75 26.64 8.85
C ILE A 174 -8.01 25.26 9.49
N SER A 175 -7.50 25.00 10.70
CA SER A 175 -7.74 23.77 11.47
C SER A 175 -9.20 23.55 11.83
N ASP A 176 -9.93 24.62 12.14
CA ASP A 176 -11.31 24.57 12.61
C ASP A 176 -12.27 24.35 11.43
N ALA A 177 -11.94 24.95 10.28
CA ALA A 177 -12.62 24.70 9.01
C ALA A 177 -12.50 23.23 8.59
N LEU A 178 -11.29 22.65 8.64
CA LEU A 178 -11.08 21.21 8.36
C LEU A 178 -11.82 20.31 9.35
N SER A 179 -11.83 20.65 10.64
CA SER A 179 -12.59 19.94 11.67
C SER A 179 -14.11 19.97 11.40
N ALA A 180 -14.66 21.14 11.04
CA ALA A 180 -16.07 21.28 10.66
C ALA A 180 -16.44 20.44 9.42
N ALA A 181 -15.52 20.33 8.45
CA ALA A 181 -15.66 19.45 7.29
C ALA A 181 -15.58 17.95 7.62
N GLY A 182 -15.31 17.59 8.88
CA GLY A 182 -15.24 16.20 9.35
C GLY A 182 -13.85 15.60 9.26
N GLY A 183 -12.81 16.44 9.25
CA GLY A 183 -11.43 16.04 9.03
C GLY A 183 -11.12 15.89 7.53
N THR A 184 -9.87 15.54 7.26
CA THR A 184 -9.43 15.23 5.89
C THR A 184 -9.56 13.75 5.58
N THR A 185 -9.58 13.42 4.30
CA THR A 185 -9.36 12.02 3.92
C THR A 185 -7.91 11.63 4.25
N PHE A 186 -7.65 10.33 4.27
CA PHE A 186 -6.35 9.72 4.48
C PHE A 186 -5.40 9.87 3.27
N THR A 187 -5.80 10.67 2.30
CA THR A 187 -5.15 10.92 1.01
C THR A 187 -4.77 12.38 0.80
N ALA A 188 -5.10 13.22 1.78
CA ALA A 188 -4.79 14.64 1.84
C ALA A 188 -3.30 14.93 2.02
N ASP A 189 -2.74 15.75 1.13
CA ASP A 189 -1.44 16.37 1.37
C ASP A 189 -1.60 17.61 2.26
N LEU A 190 -1.43 17.38 3.56
CA LEU A 190 -1.49 18.43 4.58
C LEU A 190 -0.21 19.27 4.70
N ARG A 191 0.83 18.99 3.89
CA ARG A 191 1.99 19.90 3.75
C ARG A 191 1.72 20.98 2.71
N ASN A 192 0.82 20.72 1.76
CA ASN A 192 0.56 21.56 0.59
C ASN A 192 -0.89 22.09 0.52
N VAL A 193 -1.57 22.32 1.65
CA VAL A 193 -2.94 22.85 1.66
C VAL A 193 -2.96 24.26 1.07
N GLU A 194 -3.77 24.48 0.04
CA GLU A 194 -3.88 25.77 -0.64
C GLU A 194 -5.05 26.58 -0.07
N VAL A 195 -4.80 27.82 0.34
CA VAL A 195 -5.85 28.80 0.65
C VAL A 195 -5.84 29.89 -0.40
N ARG A 196 -6.97 30.05 -1.08
CA ARG A 196 -7.16 31.03 -2.15
C ARG A 196 -8.14 32.11 -1.69
N ARG A 197 -7.71 33.36 -1.74
CA ARG A 197 -8.50 34.54 -1.38
C ARG A 197 -8.74 35.40 -2.61
N THR A 198 -9.97 35.84 -2.81
CA THR A 198 -10.29 36.89 -3.79
C THR A 198 -10.26 38.25 -3.09
N LEU A 199 -9.38 39.14 -3.53
CA LEU A 199 -9.27 40.50 -3.00
C LEU A 199 -10.34 41.42 -3.64
N ALA A 200 -10.54 42.59 -3.04
CA ALA A 200 -11.54 43.58 -3.47
C ALA A 200 -11.29 44.15 -4.89
N ASP A 201 -10.07 44.00 -5.43
CA ASP A 201 -9.71 44.35 -6.81
C ASP A 201 -10.03 43.22 -7.83
N GLY A 202 -10.58 42.10 -7.36
CA GLY A 202 -10.87 40.91 -8.16
C GLY A 202 -9.67 39.99 -8.39
N SER A 203 -8.48 40.32 -7.87
CA SER A 203 -7.32 39.43 -7.94
C SER A 203 -7.48 38.23 -7.00
N VAL A 204 -7.02 37.06 -7.43
CA VAL A 204 -7.00 35.85 -6.61
C VAL A 204 -5.57 35.59 -6.17
N VAL A 205 -5.34 35.58 -4.87
CA VAL A 205 -4.02 35.27 -4.28
C VAL A 205 -4.10 33.92 -3.57
N SER A 206 -3.03 33.14 -3.67
CA SER A 206 -2.95 31.78 -3.15
C SER A 206 -1.78 31.66 -2.16
N GLN A 207 -2.01 30.97 -1.05
CA GLN A 207 -1.01 30.62 -0.06
C GLN A 207 -1.02 29.10 0.19
N VAL A 208 0.16 28.48 0.11
CA VAL A 208 0.36 27.10 0.55
C VAL A 208 0.66 27.08 2.05
N VAL A 209 -0.03 26.20 2.78
CA VAL A 209 0.00 26.08 4.24
C VAL A 209 0.37 24.65 4.62
N ASN A 210 1.50 24.51 5.31
CA ASN A 210 1.92 23.23 5.87
C ASN A 210 1.34 23.07 7.29
N ILE A 211 0.23 22.35 7.38
CA ILE A 211 -0.47 22.05 8.63
C ILE A 211 0.24 20.90 9.38
N LEU A 212 0.82 19.96 8.64
CA LEU A 212 1.31 18.68 9.18
C LEU A 212 2.66 18.77 9.90
N THR A 213 3.63 19.51 9.36
CA THR A 213 4.98 19.58 9.96
C THR A 213 4.99 20.18 11.37
N PRO A 214 4.20 21.23 11.71
CA PRO A 214 4.07 21.66 13.09
C PRO A 214 3.51 20.57 14.02
N LEU A 215 2.47 19.85 13.59
CA LEU A 215 1.88 18.74 14.33
C LEU A 215 2.90 17.61 14.57
N GLN A 216 3.75 17.30 13.59
CA GLN A 216 4.86 16.34 13.72
C GLN A 216 5.89 16.73 14.79
N MET A 217 6.11 18.02 15.01
CA MET A 217 7.09 18.54 15.99
C MET A 217 6.44 18.91 17.33
N GLY A 218 5.16 18.60 17.54
CA GLY A 218 4.41 19.01 18.74
C GLY A 218 4.16 20.53 18.83
N GLY A 219 4.36 21.27 17.73
CA GLY A 219 4.07 22.69 17.62
C GLY A 219 2.62 22.97 17.23
N SER A 220 2.17 24.20 17.49
CA SER A 220 0.84 24.64 17.03
C SER A 220 0.77 24.69 15.49
N PRO A 221 -0.32 24.21 14.87
CA PRO A 221 -0.52 24.37 13.43
C PRO A 221 -0.57 25.86 13.04
N PRO A 222 -0.35 26.20 11.75
CA PRO A 222 -0.31 27.59 11.33
C PRO A 222 -1.65 28.29 11.58
N ASN A 223 -1.62 29.36 12.39
CA ASN A 223 -2.78 30.20 12.68
C ASN A 223 -3.10 31.12 11.48
N LEU A 224 -3.46 30.49 10.35
CA LEU A 224 -4.04 31.20 9.21
C LEU A 224 -5.54 31.33 9.46
N ARG A 225 -5.95 32.57 9.71
CA ARG A 225 -7.35 32.97 9.85
C ARG A 225 -7.98 33.13 8.46
N LEU A 226 -9.17 32.55 8.30
CA LEU A 226 -9.94 32.62 7.06
C LEU A 226 -10.83 33.88 7.04
N GLU A 227 -11.10 34.36 5.83
CA GLU A 227 -12.00 35.48 5.51
C GLU A 227 -13.17 35.03 4.63
N ASP A 228 -14.14 35.92 4.41
CA ASP A 228 -15.34 35.61 3.63
C ASP A 228 -14.99 35.39 2.15
N GLY A 229 -15.46 34.29 1.58
CA GLY A 229 -15.14 33.88 0.22
C GLY A 229 -13.80 33.13 0.05
N ASP A 230 -13.04 32.89 1.13
CA ASP A 230 -11.84 32.05 1.05
C ASP A 230 -12.18 30.62 0.59
N VAL A 231 -11.32 30.06 -0.28
CA VAL A 231 -11.40 28.68 -0.77
C VAL A 231 -10.20 27.90 -0.24
N VAL A 232 -10.45 26.92 0.62
CA VAL A 232 -9.45 25.97 1.13
C VAL A 232 -9.50 24.71 0.25
N ILE A 233 -8.40 24.43 -0.44
CA ILE A 233 -8.21 23.25 -1.29
C ILE A 233 -7.15 22.37 -0.63
N VAL A 234 -7.52 21.14 -0.27
CA VAL A 234 -6.58 20.13 0.22
C VAL A 234 -6.23 19.20 -0.95
N PRO A 235 -5.00 19.24 -1.49
CA PRO A 235 -4.63 18.42 -2.64
C PRO A 235 -4.42 16.94 -2.27
N TYR A 236 -4.34 16.09 -3.28
CA TYR A 236 -4.02 14.67 -3.14
C TYR A 236 -2.51 14.43 -2.98
N GLN A 237 -2.15 13.64 -1.97
CA GLN A 237 -0.77 13.25 -1.68
C GLN A 237 -0.28 12.15 -2.62
N THR A 238 0.69 12.46 -3.47
CA THR A 238 1.13 11.56 -4.55
C THR A 238 1.96 10.35 -4.07
N SER A 239 2.61 10.41 -2.91
CA SER A 239 3.42 9.31 -2.35
C SER A 239 2.61 8.42 -1.40
N ILE A 240 2.73 7.09 -1.53
CA ILE A 240 1.89 6.14 -0.78
C ILE A 240 2.47 5.88 0.62
N VAL A 241 3.78 5.58 0.76
CA VAL A 241 4.50 5.50 2.06
C VAL A 241 4.30 6.75 2.92
N ALA A 242 4.21 7.93 2.30
CA ALA A 242 3.99 9.18 3.02
C ALA A 242 2.56 9.28 3.58
N GLN A 243 1.54 8.79 2.87
CA GLN A 243 0.15 8.76 3.36
C GLN A 243 0.03 7.96 4.67
N ASP A 244 0.74 6.84 4.80
CA ASP A 244 0.62 5.98 5.98
C ASP A 244 1.24 6.63 7.23
N SER A 245 2.49 7.07 7.13
CA SER A 245 3.19 7.77 8.23
C SER A 245 2.52 9.08 8.64
N ASP A 246 1.96 9.82 7.69
CA ASP A 246 1.23 11.05 7.98
C ASP A 246 -0.14 10.75 8.63
N ARG A 247 -0.82 9.66 8.23
CA ARG A 247 -2.13 9.25 8.78
C ARG A 247 -2.06 8.86 10.25
N GLU A 248 -1.01 8.18 10.72
CA GLU A 248 -0.89 7.80 12.14
C GLU A 248 -0.95 9.03 13.04
N LEU A 249 -0.26 10.10 12.62
CA LEU A 249 -0.28 11.41 13.30
C LEU A 249 -1.68 12.04 13.25
N LEU A 250 -2.34 12.05 12.09
CA LEU A 250 -3.69 12.62 11.95
C LEU A 250 -4.76 11.87 12.73
N THR A 251 -4.58 10.55 12.92
CA THR A 251 -5.44 9.73 13.77
C THR A 251 -5.29 10.16 15.23
N ASN A 252 -4.07 10.40 15.71
CA ASN A 252 -3.81 10.92 17.06
C ASN A 252 -4.42 12.31 17.29
N TYR A 253 -4.46 13.16 16.27
CA TYR A 253 -5.11 14.48 16.32
C TYR A 253 -6.62 14.48 16.01
N SER A 254 -7.25 13.30 15.85
CA SER A 254 -8.68 13.16 15.50
C SER A 254 -9.09 13.86 14.19
N GLN A 255 -8.14 14.12 13.29
CA GLN A 255 -8.38 14.76 11.98
C GLN A 255 -8.63 13.75 10.85
N ALA A 256 -8.53 12.45 11.13
CA ALA A 256 -8.69 11.38 10.15
C ALA A 256 -10.06 10.68 10.28
N GLY A 257 -10.75 10.50 9.15
CA GLY A 257 -11.96 9.69 9.07
C GLY A 257 -11.73 8.18 9.29
N PRO A 258 -12.81 7.41 9.57
CA PRO A 258 -12.76 5.96 9.74
C PRO A 258 -12.34 5.24 8.45
N LEU A 259 -11.64 4.11 8.59
CA LEU A 259 -11.16 3.28 7.46
C LEU A 259 -12.24 2.29 6.99
N PRO A 260 -12.74 2.40 5.75
CA PRO A 260 -13.36 1.26 5.07
C PRO A 260 -12.26 0.29 4.58
N ALA A 261 -12.43 -1.01 4.80
CA ALA A 261 -11.59 -2.01 4.14
C ALA A 261 -12.05 -2.15 2.67
N GLY A 262 -11.20 -1.70 1.75
CA GLY A 262 -11.47 -1.72 0.31
C GLY A 262 -11.29 -3.10 -0.33
N ILE A 263 -11.82 -3.25 -1.55
CA ILE A 263 -11.55 -4.40 -2.40
C ILE A 263 -10.28 -4.12 -3.19
N VAL A 264 -9.24 -4.90 -2.90
CA VAL A 264 -7.93 -4.84 -3.57
C VAL A 264 -7.78 -6.00 -4.52
N THR A 265 -7.01 -5.81 -5.59
CA THR A 265 -6.60 -6.89 -6.50
C THR A 265 -5.23 -7.40 -6.08
N VAL A 266 -5.07 -8.69 -5.83
CA VAL A 266 -3.76 -9.31 -5.53
C VAL A 266 -3.37 -10.23 -6.68
N ASN A 267 -2.25 -9.94 -7.33
CA ASN A 267 -1.76 -10.61 -8.54
C ASN A 267 -0.28 -11.01 -8.41
N GLY A 268 0.16 -11.94 -9.25
CA GLY A 268 1.57 -12.38 -9.31
C GLY A 268 1.80 -13.67 -8.54
N GLU A 269 2.97 -13.80 -7.90
CA GLU A 269 3.42 -15.02 -7.20
C GLU A 269 2.82 -15.15 -5.79
N VAL A 270 1.49 -15.21 -5.73
CA VAL A 270 0.71 -15.60 -4.55
C VAL A 270 -0.01 -16.93 -4.80
N GLU A 271 -0.44 -17.63 -3.75
CA GLU A 271 -1.12 -18.91 -3.92
C GLU A 271 -2.47 -18.78 -4.64
N ARG A 272 -3.26 -17.74 -4.32
CA ARG A 272 -4.57 -17.49 -4.92
C ARG A 272 -4.68 -16.04 -5.39
N PRO A 273 -4.27 -15.71 -6.64
CA PRO A 273 -4.54 -14.40 -7.24
C PRO A 273 -6.04 -14.11 -7.32
N GLY A 274 -6.45 -12.86 -7.14
CA GLY A 274 -7.86 -12.48 -7.16
C GLY A 274 -8.19 -11.18 -6.42
N TYR A 275 -9.46 -11.00 -6.08
CA TYR A 275 -9.96 -9.84 -5.35
C TYR A 275 -10.14 -10.18 -3.86
N TYR A 276 -9.64 -9.30 -2.99
CA TYR A 276 -9.63 -9.50 -1.54
C TYR A 276 -10.07 -8.24 -0.83
N GLN A 277 -10.79 -8.39 0.28
CA GLN A 277 -11.08 -7.25 1.16
C GLN A 277 -9.90 -7.10 2.13
N ALA A 278 -9.14 -6.02 1.98
CA ALA A 278 -7.93 -5.78 2.76
C ALA A 278 -7.67 -4.28 2.94
N ASN A 279 -7.08 -3.93 4.07
CA ASN A 279 -6.66 -2.56 4.38
C ASN A 279 -5.14 -2.39 4.41
N GLN A 280 -4.36 -3.47 4.34
CA GLN A 280 -2.89 -3.48 4.38
C GLN A 280 -2.30 -4.49 3.38
N VAL A 281 -1.10 -4.24 2.87
CA VAL A 281 -0.39 -5.18 1.98
C VAL A 281 -0.18 -6.56 2.62
N SER A 282 0.27 -6.61 3.88
CA SER A 282 0.42 -7.86 4.64
C SER A 282 -0.90 -8.63 4.77
N SER A 283 -2.00 -7.93 5.08
CA SER A 283 -3.35 -8.53 5.16
C SER A 283 -3.85 -9.05 3.81
N ALA A 284 -3.54 -8.36 2.71
CA ALA A 284 -3.91 -8.76 1.35
C ALA A 284 -3.15 -10.02 0.91
N LEU A 285 -1.84 -10.10 1.21
CA LEU A 285 -1.03 -11.29 0.99
C LEU A 285 -1.59 -12.49 1.78
N LEU A 286 -1.84 -12.32 3.08
CA LEU A 286 -2.47 -13.34 3.92
C LEU A 286 -3.82 -13.83 3.37
N ALA A 287 -4.70 -12.91 2.95
CA ALA A 287 -6.01 -13.25 2.36
C ALA A 287 -5.89 -14.05 1.05
N SER A 288 -4.91 -13.70 0.21
CA SER A 288 -4.53 -14.43 -1.00
C SER A 288 -3.89 -15.80 -0.75
N GLY A 289 -3.73 -16.21 0.51
CA GLY A 289 -3.12 -17.47 0.89
C GLY A 289 -1.60 -17.42 1.04
N GLY A 290 -1.03 -16.23 1.10
CA GLY A 290 0.39 -15.98 1.22
C GLY A 290 1.13 -15.92 -0.11
N ALA A 291 2.35 -15.38 -0.05
CA ALA A 291 3.30 -15.41 -1.14
C ALA A 291 3.86 -16.83 -1.39
N SER A 292 4.23 -17.09 -2.64
CA SER A 292 4.89 -18.33 -3.03
C SER A 292 6.40 -18.30 -2.73
N LEU A 293 7.04 -19.46 -2.63
CA LEU A 293 8.52 -19.61 -2.51
C LEU A 293 9.32 -19.08 -3.71
N THR A 294 8.63 -18.71 -4.80
CA THR A 294 9.18 -18.07 -6.00
C THR A 294 8.87 -16.58 -6.09
N ALA A 295 8.16 -16.01 -5.13
CA ALA A 295 7.93 -14.57 -5.03
C ALA A 295 9.23 -13.80 -4.75
N ASP A 296 9.30 -12.55 -5.22
CA ASP A 296 10.28 -11.57 -4.75
C ASP A 296 9.60 -10.56 -3.82
N LEU A 297 9.76 -10.79 -2.52
CA LEU A 297 9.23 -9.93 -1.45
C LEU A 297 10.00 -8.61 -1.27
N ARG A 298 11.11 -8.37 -1.99
CA ARG A 298 11.84 -7.09 -1.96
C ARG A 298 11.21 -6.02 -2.84
N ASN A 299 10.47 -6.45 -3.87
CA ASN A 299 10.03 -5.59 -4.97
C ASN A 299 8.50 -5.63 -5.18
N ILE A 300 7.71 -5.78 -4.11
CA ILE A 300 6.25 -5.84 -4.22
C ILE A 300 5.73 -4.48 -4.69
N LEU A 301 4.95 -4.48 -5.77
CA LEU A 301 4.43 -3.25 -6.36
C LEU A 301 3.00 -3.02 -5.89
N VAL A 302 2.75 -1.88 -5.24
CA VAL A 302 1.40 -1.36 -5.01
C VAL A 302 1.09 -0.33 -6.09
N ARG A 303 0.09 -0.65 -6.91
CA ARG A 303 -0.37 0.14 -8.03
C ARG A 303 -1.73 0.72 -7.70
N ARG A 304 -1.78 2.04 -7.55
CA ARG A 304 -2.94 2.81 -7.13
C ARG A 304 -3.40 3.72 -8.25
N LYS A 305 -4.66 3.62 -8.66
CA LYS A 305 -5.27 4.55 -9.62
C LYS A 305 -5.81 5.77 -8.87
N LEU A 306 -5.45 6.96 -9.32
CA LEU A 306 -5.88 8.23 -8.73
C LEU A 306 -7.19 8.73 -9.34
N SER A 307 -7.83 9.68 -8.65
CA SER A 307 -9.09 10.32 -9.05
C SER A 307 -8.99 11.08 -10.38
N ASP A 308 -7.80 11.54 -10.76
CA ASP A 308 -7.50 12.18 -12.06
C ASP A 308 -7.28 11.16 -13.21
N GLY A 309 -7.31 9.87 -12.90
CA GLY A 309 -7.06 8.77 -13.83
C GLY A 309 -5.59 8.38 -13.99
N SER A 310 -4.65 9.10 -13.38
CA SER A 310 -3.23 8.73 -13.31
C SER A 310 -3.04 7.48 -12.44
N VAL A 311 -1.82 6.92 -12.48
CA VAL A 311 -1.46 5.73 -11.71
C VAL A 311 -0.16 6.00 -10.97
N VAL A 312 -0.19 5.79 -9.65
CA VAL A 312 0.99 5.76 -8.79
C VAL A 312 1.39 4.31 -8.59
N GLU A 313 2.68 4.03 -8.77
CA GLU A 313 3.27 2.73 -8.49
C GLU A 313 4.37 2.93 -7.43
N GLU A 314 4.31 2.16 -6.36
CA GLU A 314 5.28 2.19 -5.27
C GLU A 314 5.81 0.78 -4.98
N THR A 315 7.13 0.68 -4.82
CA THR A 315 7.83 -0.57 -4.53
C THR A 315 8.04 -0.72 -3.02
N ILE A 316 7.65 -1.87 -2.48
CA ILE A 316 7.68 -2.19 -1.05
C ILE A 316 8.57 -3.42 -0.83
N ASP A 317 9.51 -3.28 0.10
CA ASP A 317 10.36 -4.36 0.59
C ASP A 317 9.79 -4.93 1.89
N LEU A 318 9.23 -6.14 1.82
CA LEU A 318 8.83 -6.93 2.98
C LEU A 318 9.88 -7.99 3.36
N TYR A 319 10.94 -8.17 2.57
CA TYR A 319 11.99 -9.15 2.82
C TYR A 319 13.02 -8.65 3.84
N THR A 320 13.58 -7.45 3.65
CA THR A 320 14.60 -6.90 4.55
C THR A 320 14.11 -6.77 6.00
N PRO A 321 12.85 -6.36 6.28
CA PRO A 321 12.31 -6.38 7.63
C PRO A 321 12.17 -7.78 8.24
N LEU A 322 11.77 -8.79 7.46
CA LEU A 322 11.75 -10.20 7.90
C LEU A 322 13.16 -10.67 8.28
N GLN A 323 14.16 -10.37 7.44
CA GLN A 323 15.55 -10.75 7.69
C GLN A 323 16.13 -10.12 8.97
N ASN A 324 15.79 -8.85 9.23
CA ASN A 324 16.24 -8.12 10.40
C ASN A 324 15.37 -8.32 11.64
N SER A 325 14.27 -9.08 11.55
CA SER A 325 13.25 -9.22 12.60
C SER A 325 12.68 -7.88 13.09
N THR A 326 12.53 -6.91 12.19
CA THR A 326 11.90 -5.61 12.47
C THR A 326 10.43 -5.62 12.06
N GLU A 327 9.68 -4.59 12.47
CA GLU A 327 8.28 -4.42 12.08
C GLU A 327 8.13 -4.34 10.56
N LEU A 328 7.06 -4.97 10.04
CA LEU A 328 6.73 -4.96 8.62
C LEU A 328 6.14 -3.61 8.20
N PRO A 329 6.47 -3.08 7.00
CA PRO A 329 5.84 -1.89 6.44
C PRO A 329 4.31 -1.97 6.46
N ASN A 330 3.69 -1.09 7.24
CA ASN A 330 2.24 -1.01 7.43
C ASN A 330 1.58 -0.20 6.30
N ILE A 331 1.79 -0.62 5.05
CA ILE A 331 1.30 0.14 3.88
C ILE A 331 -0.20 -0.09 3.69
N LEU A 332 -1.00 0.99 3.80
CA LEU A 332 -2.46 0.91 3.72
C LEU A 332 -2.94 0.87 2.27
N LEU A 333 -3.95 0.03 2.04
CA LEU A 333 -4.59 -0.17 0.75
C LEU A 333 -5.97 0.48 0.67
N LYS A 334 -6.35 0.83 -0.56
CA LYS A 334 -7.62 1.44 -0.95
C LYS A 334 -8.43 0.51 -1.82
N ASP A 335 -9.72 0.78 -1.89
CA ASP A 335 -10.59 0.19 -2.90
C ASP A 335 -10.03 0.46 -4.31
N GLY A 336 -9.91 -0.59 -5.11
CA GLY A 336 -9.34 -0.53 -6.46
C GLY A 336 -7.81 -0.57 -6.56
N ASP A 337 -7.07 -0.60 -5.45
CA ASP A 337 -5.61 -0.82 -5.51
C ASP A 337 -5.26 -2.21 -6.03
N ALA A 338 -4.11 -2.33 -6.71
CA ALA A 338 -3.55 -3.61 -7.12
C ALA A 338 -2.19 -3.86 -6.46
N VAL A 339 -2.11 -4.93 -5.65
CA VAL A 339 -0.87 -5.50 -5.12
C VAL A 339 -0.34 -6.51 -6.13
N ILE A 340 0.86 -6.29 -6.65
CA ILE A 340 1.52 -7.16 -7.61
C ILE A 340 2.79 -7.71 -6.96
N VAL A 341 2.82 -9.03 -6.77
CA VAL A 341 3.97 -9.76 -6.22
C VAL A 341 4.80 -10.31 -7.38
N PRO A 342 5.98 -9.73 -7.70
CA PRO A 342 6.80 -10.24 -8.79
C PRO A 342 7.40 -11.61 -8.46
N ARG A 343 7.88 -12.30 -9.51
CA ARG A 343 8.67 -13.53 -9.38
C ARG A 343 10.14 -13.20 -9.24
N LEU A 344 10.82 -13.92 -8.36
CA LEU A 344 12.26 -13.81 -8.16
C LEU A 344 13.00 -14.27 -9.41
N GLN A 345 13.71 -13.33 -10.05
CA GLN A 345 14.37 -13.58 -11.33
C GLN A 345 15.54 -14.58 -11.18
N PRO A 346 15.77 -15.47 -12.15
CA PRO A 346 16.91 -16.40 -12.10
C PRO A 346 18.25 -15.67 -11.89
N GLY A 347 18.98 -16.01 -10.82
CA GLY A 347 20.24 -15.38 -10.45
C GLY A 347 20.14 -14.17 -9.52
N SER A 348 18.93 -13.72 -9.16
CA SER A 348 18.71 -12.68 -8.13
C SER A 348 18.67 -13.23 -6.69
N ASP A 349 18.93 -14.53 -6.52
CA ASP A 349 18.97 -15.26 -5.25
C ASP A 349 20.05 -14.77 -4.25
N LEU A 350 21.00 -13.93 -4.68
CA LEU A 350 22.06 -13.43 -3.80
C LEU A 350 21.47 -12.63 -2.63
N GLY A 351 21.74 -13.13 -1.42
CA GLY A 351 21.20 -12.61 -0.17
C GLY A 351 19.69 -12.80 0.03
N TYR A 352 19.01 -13.61 -0.81
CA TYR A 352 17.58 -13.91 -0.70
C TYR A 352 17.37 -15.32 -0.15
N ASP A 353 17.04 -15.43 1.13
CA ASP A 353 16.79 -16.71 1.77
C ASP A 353 15.33 -17.15 1.59
N ARG A 354 15.13 -18.12 0.69
CA ARG A 354 13.82 -18.72 0.42
C ARG A 354 13.29 -19.58 1.59
N ASP A 355 14.17 -20.08 2.46
CA ASP A 355 13.80 -20.89 3.64
C ASP A 355 13.20 -19.99 4.73
N LEU A 356 13.82 -18.83 4.97
CA LEU A 356 13.28 -17.75 5.81
C LEU A 356 11.90 -17.29 5.31
N VAL A 357 11.77 -17.04 4.00
CA VAL A 357 10.52 -16.60 3.38
C VAL A 357 9.44 -17.67 3.53
N GLY A 358 9.74 -18.94 3.24
CA GLY A 358 8.80 -20.06 3.38
C GLY A 358 8.26 -20.26 4.78
N LYS A 359 9.06 -19.93 5.81
CA LYS A 359 8.70 -20.04 7.23
C LYS A 359 8.09 -18.76 7.80
N SER A 360 8.02 -17.68 7.03
CA SER A 360 7.44 -16.40 7.45
C SER A 360 5.91 -16.41 7.45
N THR A 361 5.31 -15.50 8.20
CA THR A 361 3.85 -15.27 8.19
C THR A 361 3.32 -14.63 6.89
N LEU A 362 4.19 -14.19 5.97
CA LEU A 362 3.80 -13.59 4.69
C LEU A 362 3.65 -14.62 3.56
N SER A 363 4.17 -15.84 3.75
CA SER A 363 4.09 -16.92 2.78
C SER A 363 2.90 -17.84 3.06
N ALA A 364 2.61 -18.74 2.11
CA ALA A 364 1.64 -19.81 2.33
C ALA A 364 2.00 -20.59 3.61
N PRO A 365 1.05 -20.94 4.49
CA PRO A 365 1.37 -21.73 5.68
C PRO A 365 1.66 -23.20 5.35
N GLN A 366 1.13 -23.69 4.22
CA GLN A 366 1.29 -25.06 3.77
C GLN A 366 1.49 -25.11 2.25
N ILE A 367 2.25 -26.10 1.78
CA ILE A 367 2.40 -26.49 0.38
C ILE A 367 1.77 -27.86 0.17
N THR A 368 1.16 -28.07 -1.00
CA THR A 368 0.63 -29.38 -1.40
C THR A 368 1.58 -30.02 -2.40
N ILE A 369 2.01 -31.25 -2.11
CA ILE A 369 2.84 -32.05 -3.02
C ILE A 369 2.17 -33.39 -3.34
N ARG A 370 2.64 -34.05 -4.40
CA ARG A 370 2.15 -35.38 -4.80
C ARG A 370 3.29 -36.37 -4.73
N ILE A 371 3.17 -37.38 -3.87
CA ILE A 371 4.14 -38.44 -3.69
C ILE A 371 3.62 -39.70 -4.39
N PHE A 372 4.41 -40.18 -5.35
CA PHE A 372 4.23 -41.46 -6.02
C PHE A 372 5.19 -42.44 -5.36
N SER A 373 4.68 -43.32 -4.51
CA SER A 373 5.48 -44.31 -3.79
C SER A 373 5.19 -45.70 -4.35
N SER A 374 6.04 -46.15 -5.28
CA SER A 374 5.95 -47.48 -5.87
C SER A 374 6.02 -48.60 -4.82
N PRO A 375 6.82 -48.54 -3.73
CA PRO A 375 6.87 -49.60 -2.71
C PRO A 375 5.53 -49.95 -2.07
N ASN A 376 4.69 -48.94 -1.84
CA ASN A 376 3.38 -49.09 -1.21
C ASN A 376 2.22 -49.18 -2.23
N ASP A 377 2.51 -49.09 -3.55
CA ASP A 377 1.54 -48.83 -4.62
C ASP A 377 0.60 -47.63 -4.30
N THR A 378 1.10 -46.61 -3.58
CA THR A 378 0.30 -45.45 -3.14
C THR A 378 0.57 -44.17 -3.94
N LEU A 379 -0.53 -43.47 -4.25
CA LEU A 379 -0.54 -42.09 -4.72
C LEU A 379 -1.04 -41.21 -3.57
N ALA A 380 -0.12 -40.53 -2.88
CA ALA A 380 -0.46 -39.64 -1.77
C ALA A 380 -0.38 -38.18 -2.23
N THR A 381 -1.43 -37.41 -1.94
CA THR A 381 -1.36 -35.94 -1.97
C THR A 381 -1.17 -35.48 -0.53
N THR A 382 -0.04 -34.86 -0.24
CA THR A 382 0.39 -34.53 1.13
C THR A 382 0.48 -33.02 1.28
N SER A 383 -0.21 -32.48 2.27
CA SER A 383 -0.01 -31.10 2.72
C SER A 383 1.14 -31.06 3.73
N LEU A 384 2.11 -30.20 3.51
CA LEU A 384 3.29 -30.00 4.35
C LEU A 384 3.37 -28.54 4.80
N PRO A 385 3.98 -28.23 5.95
CA PRO A 385 4.37 -26.86 6.26
C PRO A 385 5.20 -26.25 5.12
N ASN A 386 5.01 -24.97 4.84
CA ASN A 386 5.87 -24.28 3.87
C ASN A 386 7.29 -24.15 4.43
N GLY A 387 8.28 -24.18 3.54
CA GLY A 387 9.69 -24.36 3.90
C GLY A 387 10.11 -25.80 4.18
N SER A 388 9.22 -26.80 3.98
CA SER A 388 9.60 -28.22 4.04
C SER A 388 10.57 -28.65 2.95
N ARG A 389 11.36 -29.68 3.25
CA ARG A 389 12.45 -30.21 2.41
C ARG A 389 12.26 -31.70 2.10
N LEU A 390 13.12 -32.24 1.24
CA LEU A 390 13.10 -33.66 0.86
C LEU A 390 13.10 -34.60 2.08
N ILE A 391 13.86 -34.30 3.13
CA ILE A 391 13.90 -35.15 4.34
C ILE A 391 12.53 -35.27 5.05
N ASP A 392 11.72 -34.22 5.03
CA ASP A 392 10.45 -34.16 5.78
C ASP A 392 9.42 -35.16 5.23
N ILE A 393 9.51 -35.48 3.94
CA ILE A 393 8.62 -36.46 3.29
C ILE A 393 9.13 -37.90 3.41
N LEU A 394 10.45 -38.09 3.57
CA LEU A 394 11.04 -39.43 3.74
C LEU A 394 10.68 -40.05 5.09
N ASN A 395 10.49 -39.22 6.12
CA ASN A 395 10.05 -39.66 7.46
C ASN A 395 8.71 -40.43 7.46
N GLY A 396 7.87 -40.27 6.43
CA GLY A 396 6.57 -40.94 6.28
C GLY A 396 6.58 -42.21 5.39
N ILE A 397 7.75 -42.65 4.90
CA ILE A 397 7.88 -43.69 3.87
C ILE A 397 8.61 -44.91 4.42
N ALA A 398 8.25 -46.11 3.95
CA ALA A 398 8.89 -47.36 4.32
C ALA A 398 10.30 -47.48 3.68
N LEU A 399 11.28 -46.83 4.31
CA LEU A 399 12.66 -46.67 3.82
C LEU A 399 13.37 -47.98 3.45
N GLU A 400 12.95 -49.12 4.03
CA GLU A 400 13.55 -50.44 3.76
C GLU A 400 13.27 -50.99 2.36
N SER A 401 12.18 -50.54 1.70
CA SER A 401 11.72 -51.03 0.39
C SER A 401 11.73 -49.98 -0.72
N ALA A 402 12.08 -48.74 -0.36
CA ALA A 402 12.18 -47.60 -1.26
C ALA A 402 13.58 -47.49 -1.87
N ASP A 403 13.66 -47.23 -3.16
CA ASP A 403 14.90 -46.78 -3.78
C ASP A 403 15.16 -45.31 -3.39
N LEU A 404 16.03 -45.14 -2.40
CA LEU A 404 16.48 -43.85 -1.91
C LEU A 404 17.70 -43.32 -2.67
N GLU A 405 18.29 -44.07 -3.62
CA GLU A 405 19.45 -43.61 -4.39
C GLU A 405 19.01 -42.74 -5.58
N ALA A 406 17.84 -43.03 -6.16
CA ALA A 406 17.32 -42.40 -7.39
C ALA A 406 15.92 -41.76 -7.21
N ILE A 407 15.77 -40.84 -6.24
CA ILE A 407 14.49 -40.12 -6.03
C ILE A 407 14.30 -39.07 -7.13
N ASN A 408 13.17 -39.13 -7.83
CA ASN A 408 12.88 -38.22 -8.94
C ASN A 408 11.95 -37.09 -8.50
N LEU A 409 12.49 -35.88 -8.30
CA LEU A 409 11.68 -34.66 -8.23
C LEU A 409 11.30 -34.21 -9.65
N ILE A 410 10.00 -33.99 -9.85
CA ILE A 410 9.41 -33.45 -11.06
C ILE A 410 8.74 -32.12 -10.70
N ARG A 411 9.29 -31.01 -11.20
CA ARG A 411 8.80 -29.63 -10.95
C ARG A 411 8.41 -28.97 -12.26
N PHE A 412 7.27 -28.28 -12.29
CA PHE A 412 6.86 -27.50 -13.47
C PHE A 412 7.34 -26.05 -13.33
N ASP A 413 8.21 -25.60 -14.24
CA ASP A 413 8.56 -24.18 -14.32
C ASP A 413 7.57 -23.42 -15.20
N ARG A 414 6.87 -22.46 -14.59
CA ARG A 414 5.83 -21.64 -15.19
C ARG A 414 6.36 -20.69 -16.28
N GLU A 415 7.61 -20.23 -16.17
CA GLU A 415 8.24 -19.34 -17.16
C GLU A 415 8.62 -20.07 -18.45
N THR A 416 9.49 -21.08 -18.34
CA THR A 416 9.94 -21.85 -19.52
C THR A 416 8.85 -22.79 -20.06
N LYS A 417 7.77 -23.00 -19.30
CA LYS A 417 6.69 -23.97 -19.55
C LYS A 417 7.24 -25.40 -19.71
N LYS A 418 8.34 -25.70 -19.04
CA LYS A 418 9.02 -27.00 -19.08
C LYS A 418 8.91 -27.71 -17.74
N ILE A 419 8.89 -29.02 -17.83
CA ILE A 419 9.04 -29.90 -16.67
C ILE A 419 10.54 -30.05 -16.43
N VAL A 420 11.01 -29.57 -15.28
CA VAL A 420 12.35 -29.81 -14.77
C VAL A 420 12.30 -31.11 -13.97
N ARG A 421 13.11 -32.09 -14.36
CA ARG A 421 13.32 -33.33 -13.60
C ARG A 421 14.68 -33.26 -12.93
N ARG A 422 14.74 -33.62 -11.66
CA ARG A 422 15.97 -33.70 -10.88
C ARG A 422 15.98 -34.99 -10.10
N GLU A 423 16.98 -35.81 -10.37
CA GLU A 423 17.32 -37.00 -9.59
C GLU A 423 18.07 -36.55 -8.32
N LEU A 424 17.76 -37.19 -7.19
CA LEU A 424 18.19 -36.82 -5.84
C LEU A 424 18.53 -38.09 -5.07
N ASN A 425 19.67 -38.10 -4.39
CA ASN A 425 20.00 -39.18 -3.47
C ASN A 425 19.43 -38.89 -2.08
N GLY A 426 18.34 -39.56 -1.74
CA GLY A 426 17.68 -39.50 -0.44
C GLY A 426 18.55 -40.03 0.70
N LYS A 427 19.46 -40.99 0.45
CA LYS A 427 20.43 -41.45 1.47
C LYS A 427 21.37 -40.32 1.84
N ASP A 428 21.98 -39.67 0.85
CA ASP A 428 22.89 -38.55 1.07
C ASP A 428 22.17 -37.37 1.76
N ALA A 429 20.90 -37.10 1.40
CA ALA A 429 20.07 -36.11 2.09
C ALA A 429 19.83 -36.44 3.57
N ILE A 430 19.61 -37.72 3.93
CA ILE A 430 19.51 -38.19 5.33
C ILE A 430 20.85 -38.06 6.05
N PHE A 431 21.97 -38.37 5.39
CA PHE A 431 23.32 -38.27 5.95
C PHE A 431 23.89 -36.83 5.98
N GLY A 432 23.11 -35.83 5.56
CA GLY A 432 23.42 -34.41 5.76
C GLY A 432 23.90 -33.65 4.53
N ASP A 433 23.84 -34.22 3.32
CA ASP A 433 24.13 -33.48 2.08
C ASP A 433 23.00 -32.48 1.78
N ALA A 434 23.26 -31.21 2.09
CA ALA A 434 22.37 -30.09 1.82
C ALA A 434 22.09 -29.88 0.32
N SER A 435 22.94 -30.38 -0.59
CA SER A 435 22.72 -30.28 -2.03
C SER A 435 21.58 -31.21 -2.50
N GLN A 436 21.37 -32.33 -1.80
CA GLN A 436 20.30 -33.30 -2.04
C GLN A 436 19.03 -32.96 -1.24
N ASN A 437 19.18 -32.41 -0.02
CA ASN A 437 18.06 -32.00 0.82
C ASN A 437 17.44 -30.65 0.41
N ILE A 438 16.91 -30.61 -0.82
CA ILE A 438 16.34 -29.43 -1.47
C ILE A 438 15.01 -28.98 -0.83
N LEU A 439 14.69 -27.70 -1.01
CA LEU A 439 13.41 -27.10 -0.63
C LEU A 439 12.31 -27.54 -1.60
N LEU A 440 11.21 -28.05 -1.06
CA LEU A 440 10.01 -28.43 -1.81
C LEU A 440 9.17 -27.19 -2.14
N GLN A 441 8.40 -27.25 -3.21
CA GLN A 441 7.52 -26.19 -3.69
C GLN A 441 6.08 -26.71 -3.87
N ASN A 442 5.11 -25.80 -3.88
CA ASN A 442 3.71 -26.17 -4.12
C ASN A 442 3.55 -26.78 -5.52
N GLU A 443 2.76 -27.86 -5.62
CA GLU A 443 2.59 -28.73 -6.80
C GLU A 443 3.84 -29.48 -7.28
N ASP A 444 4.87 -29.63 -6.42
CA ASP A 444 5.95 -30.58 -6.69
C ASP A 444 5.43 -32.03 -6.72
N ILE A 445 5.97 -32.81 -7.65
CA ILE A 445 5.71 -34.25 -7.77
C ILE A 445 7.01 -34.98 -7.41
N VAL A 446 6.95 -35.83 -6.39
CA VAL A 446 8.08 -36.68 -5.99
C VAL A 446 7.75 -38.12 -6.34
N VAL A 447 8.63 -38.77 -7.10
CA VAL A 447 8.53 -40.19 -7.47
C VAL A 447 9.64 -40.96 -6.78
N ILE A 448 9.24 -41.98 -6.01
CA ILE A 448 10.12 -42.87 -5.26
C ILE A 448 9.78 -44.29 -5.70
N ASP A 449 10.73 -44.93 -6.38
CA ASP A 449 10.56 -46.27 -6.92
C ASP A 449 10.92 -47.36 -5.90
N ARG A 450 10.64 -48.62 -6.27
CA ARG A 450 11.05 -49.81 -5.51
C ARG A 450 12.51 -50.11 -5.75
N THR A 451 13.19 -50.67 -4.76
CA THR A 451 14.53 -51.25 -4.99
C THR A 451 14.46 -52.34 -6.07
N TRP A 452 15.58 -52.64 -6.75
CA TRP A 452 15.59 -53.69 -7.77
C TRP A 452 15.23 -55.09 -7.20
N ILE A 453 15.57 -55.34 -5.91
CA ILE A 453 15.22 -56.57 -5.19
C ILE A 453 13.70 -56.64 -4.99
N ASP A 454 13.08 -55.56 -4.52
CA ASP A 454 11.64 -55.53 -4.25
C ASP A 454 10.80 -55.53 -5.53
N ASN A 455 11.34 -55.01 -6.63
CA ASN A 455 10.74 -55.19 -7.96
C ASN A 455 10.73 -56.67 -8.36
N ILE A 456 11.80 -57.43 -8.11
CA ILE A 456 11.82 -58.88 -8.39
C ILE A 456 10.88 -59.63 -7.45
N ASN A 457 10.87 -59.31 -6.16
CA ASN A 457 9.96 -59.94 -5.19
C ASN A 457 8.49 -59.66 -5.54
N TYR A 458 8.15 -58.42 -5.93
CA TYR A 458 6.80 -58.06 -6.38
C TYR A 458 6.40 -58.81 -7.65
N LEU A 459 7.29 -58.92 -8.65
CA LEU A 459 7.04 -59.73 -9.83
C LEU A 459 6.85 -61.21 -9.46
N PHE A 460 7.67 -61.73 -8.55
CA PHE A 460 7.55 -63.11 -8.08
C PHE A 460 6.21 -63.33 -7.36
N GLU A 461 5.82 -62.49 -6.41
CA GLU A 461 4.53 -62.62 -5.71
C GLU A 461 3.34 -62.49 -6.68
N LYS A 462 3.31 -61.42 -7.48
CA LYS A 462 2.21 -61.10 -8.41
C LYS A 462 2.00 -62.18 -9.48
N TYR A 463 3.07 -62.84 -9.95
CA TYR A 463 2.99 -63.87 -10.99
C TYR A 463 3.15 -65.32 -10.50
N THR A 464 3.59 -65.58 -9.27
CA THR A 464 3.65 -66.94 -8.70
C THR A 464 2.49 -67.30 -7.75
N LEU A 465 1.67 -66.34 -7.31
CA LEU A 465 0.37 -66.62 -6.68
C LEU A 465 -0.49 -67.64 -7.47
N PRO A 466 -0.70 -67.50 -8.80
CA PRO A 466 -1.40 -68.53 -9.58
C PRO A 466 -0.63 -69.86 -9.69
N ILE A 467 0.70 -69.86 -9.54
CA ILE A 467 1.52 -71.08 -9.60
C ILE A 467 1.43 -71.87 -8.28
N ARG A 468 1.34 -71.21 -7.12
CA ARG A 468 1.03 -71.89 -5.84
C ARG A 468 -0.40 -72.45 -5.82
N SER A 469 -1.34 -71.80 -6.49
CA SER A 469 -2.70 -72.31 -6.71
C SER A 469 -2.75 -73.55 -7.64
N SER A 470 -1.64 -73.99 -8.25
CA SER A 470 -1.60 -75.26 -8.99
C SER A 470 -2.04 -76.47 -8.14
N LEU A 471 -1.81 -76.45 -6.82
CA LEU A 471 -2.30 -77.48 -5.92
C LEU A 471 -3.82 -77.41 -5.73
N GLU A 472 -4.40 -76.21 -5.62
CA GLU A 472 -5.85 -76.00 -5.58
C GLU A 472 -6.51 -76.34 -6.92
N PHE A 473 -5.86 -76.03 -8.04
CA PHE A 473 -6.28 -76.40 -9.39
C PHE A 473 -6.31 -77.93 -9.57
N VAL A 474 -5.27 -78.64 -9.11
CA VAL A 474 -5.26 -80.11 -9.09
C VAL A 474 -6.31 -80.69 -8.14
N LEU A 475 -6.57 -80.03 -7.00
CA LEU A 475 -7.64 -80.43 -6.07
C LEU A 475 -9.04 -80.17 -6.63
N PHE A 476 -9.25 -79.08 -7.38
CA PHE A 476 -10.49 -78.75 -8.10
C PHE A 476 -10.80 -79.78 -9.21
N PHE A 477 -9.79 -80.20 -9.98
CA PHE A 477 -9.98 -81.30 -10.93
C PHE A 477 -10.19 -82.66 -10.25
N ARG A 478 -9.61 -82.89 -9.06
CA ARG A 478 -9.92 -84.08 -8.24
C ARG A 478 -11.34 -84.09 -7.69
N SER A 479 -11.87 -82.96 -7.21
CA SER A 479 -13.26 -82.91 -6.72
C SER A 479 -14.25 -83.13 -7.87
N LEU A 480 -14.01 -82.50 -9.03
CA LEU A 480 -14.75 -82.80 -10.26
C LEU A 480 -14.71 -84.30 -10.60
N GLN A 481 -13.57 -84.97 -10.45
CA GLN A 481 -13.46 -86.40 -10.72
C GLN A 481 -14.23 -87.27 -9.70
N GLN A 482 -14.30 -86.85 -8.42
CA GLN A 482 -15.07 -87.56 -7.39
C GLN A 482 -16.59 -87.36 -7.53
N ASP A 483 -17.04 -86.16 -7.91
CA ASP A 483 -18.47 -85.84 -8.08
C ASP A 483 -19.12 -86.47 -9.34
N THR A 484 -18.33 -86.93 -10.32
CA THR A 484 -18.87 -87.66 -11.49
C THR A 484 -19.60 -88.96 -11.13
N SER A 485 -19.44 -89.48 -9.91
CA SER A 485 -20.15 -90.66 -9.42
C SER A 485 -21.67 -90.46 -9.22
N ASN A 486 -22.15 -89.22 -9.07
CA ASN A 486 -23.56 -88.91 -8.81
C ASN A 486 -24.32 -88.25 -9.98
N VAL A 487 -23.69 -88.06 -11.15
CA VAL A 487 -24.29 -87.32 -12.28
C VAL A 487 -24.77 -88.21 -13.43
N PHE A 488 -24.34 -89.49 -13.49
CA PHE A 488 -24.61 -90.37 -14.66
C PHE A 488 -25.61 -91.52 -14.46
N PHE A 489 -26.14 -91.74 -13.25
CA PHE A 489 -27.19 -92.74 -13.01
C PHE A 489 -28.36 -92.18 -12.20
N GLY A 490 -29.33 -91.59 -12.89
CA GLY A 490 -30.64 -91.28 -12.32
C GLY A 490 -31.60 -92.46 -12.41
N GLY A 491 -32.43 -92.65 -11.38
CA GLY A 491 -33.58 -93.56 -11.44
C GLY A 491 -34.03 -94.10 -10.08
N GLY A 492 -35.21 -93.67 -9.60
CA GLY A 492 -35.80 -94.25 -8.37
C GLY A 492 -36.81 -93.36 -7.64
N SER A 493 -38.01 -93.17 -8.22
CA SER A 493 -39.14 -92.59 -7.50
C SER A 493 -39.71 -93.57 -6.47
N GLY A 494 -40.08 -93.11 -5.27
CA GLY A 494 -40.76 -93.96 -4.29
C GLY A 494 -41.02 -93.36 -2.90
N ASN A 495 -42.25 -92.87 -2.69
CA ASN A 495 -42.98 -92.71 -1.41
C ASN A 495 -42.28 -93.13 -0.09
N ASN A 496 -42.34 -92.30 0.96
CA ASN A 496 -43.47 -92.40 1.90
C ASN A 496 -43.67 -91.19 2.86
N ARG A 497 -44.86 -91.19 3.46
CA ARG A 497 -45.52 -90.19 4.32
C ARG A 497 -44.92 -90.04 5.74
N ASN A 498 -45.43 -88.99 6.41
CA ASN A 498 -45.67 -88.86 7.86
C ASN A 498 -44.48 -88.71 8.81
N ASN A 499 -44.25 -87.49 9.31
CA ASN A 499 -44.72 -87.01 10.64
C ASN A 499 -43.97 -85.71 11.00
N ASN A 500 -44.57 -84.58 11.42
CA ASN A 500 -45.50 -84.28 12.52
C ASN A 500 -44.76 -83.53 13.67
N ARG A 501 -45.15 -82.27 13.89
CA ARG A 501 -45.10 -81.49 15.15
C ARG A 501 -43.79 -80.87 15.70
N ASN A 502 -44.00 -79.62 16.15
CA ASN A 502 -43.39 -78.89 17.29
C ASN A 502 -41.97 -78.31 17.04
N ASN A 503 -41.78 -76.99 17.14
CA ASN A 503 -41.67 -76.16 18.36
C ASN A 503 -40.49 -76.65 19.23
N ASN A 504 -39.42 -75.87 19.45
CA ASN A 504 -39.38 -74.45 19.86
C ASN A 504 -38.33 -73.63 19.09
#